data_AF-A0A292PK58-F1
#
_entry.id   AF-A0A292PK58-F1
#
_cell.length_a   1.000
_cell.length_b   1.000
_cell.length_c   1.000
_cell.angle_alpha   90.00
_cell.angle_beta   90.00
_cell.angle_gamma   90.00
#
_symmetry.space_group_name_H-M   'P 1'
#
loop_
_entity.id
_entity.type
_entity.pdbx_description
1 polymer ?
#
loop_
_entity_poly.entity_id
_entity_poly.type
_entity_poly.pdbx_seq_one_letter_code
_entity_poly.pdbx_strand_id
1 'polypeptide(L)'
;MSDSYRPSNSPLTNGHHHRDHHHHRPTSTLPPPHPSLPPAPILSEEAKSTIDLLKTTYKKRGHFDTLRKDIYQSFTDTGTKLHFIAALEKIAGAEIERDPSLLARDKGKAAELIETTVLRGDTYSNVEKAVEELLAARRAEIEGMLKGIMEEQGLLPKDEEEGSGEGGKDRDGDADMGGAVAVPVEREREKNRNGDRDRDKGSREG
;
A
#
# COMPACT_ATOMS: atom_id res chain seq x y z
N MET A 1 -76.33 -83.22 -19.14
CA MET A 1 -77.16 -82.66 -20.22
C MET A 1 -77.83 -81.43 -19.64
N SER A 2 -77.63 -80.19 -20.05
CA SER A 2 -76.78 -79.51 -21.03
C SER A 2 -76.90 -78.02 -20.69
N ASP A 3 -75.83 -77.24 -20.91
CA ASP A 3 -75.76 -75.83 -21.36
C ASP A 3 -76.98 -74.88 -21.22
N SER A 4 -76.88 -73.57 -20.96
CA SER A 4 -75.79 -72.58 -21.07
C SER A 4 -76.37 -71.20 -20.70
N TYR A 5 -75.64 -70.32 -19.98
CA TYR A 5 -75.38 -68.94 -20.44
C TYR A 5 -74.28 -68.25 -19.62
N ARG A 6 -73.34 -67.65 -20.35
CA ARG A 6 -72.13 -66.89 -19.97
C ARG A 6 -72.49 -65.41 -19.75
N PRO A 7 -71.67 -64.55 -19.11
CA PRO A 7 -70.51 -63.97 -19.80
C PRO A 7 -69.24 -63.85 -18.92
N SER A 8 -68.08 -64.20 -19.50
CA SER A 8 -66.94 -63.29 -19.81
C SER A 8 -65.97 -63.10 -18.62
N ASN A 9 -64.97 -63.96 -18.47
CA ASN A 9 -63.57 -63.79 -18.94
C ASN A 9 -62.94 -62.44 -18.54
N SER A 10 -61.73 -62.31 -18.01
CA SER A 10 -60.64 -63.21 -17.57
C SER A 10 -59.47 -62.31 -17.09
N PRO A 11 -58.39 -62.85 -16.49
CA PRO A 11 -57.57 -62.18 -15.47
C PRO A 11 -56.10 -61.88 -15.88
N LEU A 12 -55.28 -61.53 -14.86
CA LEU A 12 -53.79 -61.45 -14.79
C LEU A 12 -53.23 -60.09 -15.27
N THR A 13 -52.22 -59.44 -14.66
CA THR A 13 -50.99 -59.95 -14.06
C THR A 13 -50.39 -58.98 -13.02
N ASN A 14 -49.50 -59.56 -12.22
CA ASN A 14 -48.61 -59.03 -11.21
C ASN A 14 -47.65 -57.93 -11.73
N GLY A 15 -47.45 -56.85 -10.97
CA GLY A 15 -46.51 -55.77 -11.32
C GLY A 15 -46.16 -54.89 -10.12
N HIS A 16 -45.21 -55.35 -9.32
CA HIS A 16 -44.61 -54.63 -8.20
C HIS A 16 -43.83 -53.41 -8.72
N HIS A 17 -44.37 -52.20 -8.55
CA HIS A 17 -43.66 -50.95 -8.86
C HIS A 17 -42.77 -50.54 -7.70
N HIS A 18 -41.48 -50.88 -7.81
CA HIS A 18 -40.43 -50.18 -7.08
C HIS A 18 -40.39 -48.74 -7.60
N ARG A 19 -40.86 -47.81 -6.75
CA ARG A 19 -40.76 -46.38 -6.97
C ARG A 19 -39.36 -45.96 -6.50
N ASP A 20 -38.39 -46.03 -7.39
CA ASP A 20 -37.06 -45.45 -7.16
C ASP A 20 -37.20 -43.94 -7.07
N HIS A 21 -37.32 -43.44 -5.84
CA HIS A 21 -37.11 -42.04 -5.53
C HIS A 21 -35.61 -41.75 -5.69
N HIS A 22 -35.22 -41.34 -6.90
CA HIS A 22 -33.93 -40.70 -7.13
C HIS A 22 -33.87 -39.42 -6.29
N HIS A 23 -33.18 -39.48 -5.15
CA HIS A 23 -32.70 -38.29 -4.46
C HIS A 23 -31.67 -37.61 -5.37
N HIS A 24 -32.08 -36.52 -6.02
CA HIS A 24 -31.14 -35.54 -6.55
C HIS A 24 -30.37 -34.96 -5.36
N ARG A 25 -29.17 -35.49 -5.14
CA ARG A 25 -28.13 -34.85 -4.35
C ARG A 25 -27.88 -33.46 -4.95
N PRO A 26 -27.99 -32.36 -4.20
CA PRO A 26 -27.57 -31.07 -4.72
C PRO A 26 -26.08 -31.19 -5.05
N THR A 27 -25.75 -30.99 -6.32
CA THR A 27 -24.37 -30.85 -6.77
C THR A 27 -23.76 -29.71 -5.97
N SER A 28 -22.79 -30.04 -5.13
CA SER A 28 -21.93 -29.05 -4.48
C SER A 28 -21.19 -28.32 -5.60
N THR A 29 -21.74 -27.20 -6.04
CA THR A 29 -21.07 -26.29 -6.95
C THR A 29 -19.97 -25.61 -6.14
N LEU A 30 -18.76 -26.15 -6.24
CA LEU A 30 -17.54 -25.47 -5.78
C LEU A 30 -17.53 -24.06 -6.39
N PRO A 31 -17.21 -23.01 -5.61
CA PRO A 31 -17.02 -21.69 -6.17
C PRO A 31 -15.95 -21.76 -7.28
N PRO A 32 -16.09 -20.96 -8.35
CA PRO A 32 -15.06 -20.89 -9.37
C PRO A 32 -13.72 -20.57 -8.72
N PRO A 33 -12.61 -21.18 -9.17
CA PRO A 33 -11.29 -20.89 -8.61
C PRO A 33 -11.05 -19.39 -8.76
N HIS A 34 -10.86 -18.71 -7.62
CA HIS A 34 -10.37 -17.34 -7.63
C HIS A 34 -9.08 -17.33 -8.48
N PRO A 35 -8.88 -16.32 -9.36
CA PRO A 35 -7.64 -16.20 -10.08
C PRO A 35 -6.50 -16.20 -9.05
N SER A 36 -5.63 -17.21 -9.14
CA SER A 36 -4.49 -17.31 -8.23
C SER A 36 -3.68 -16.04 -8.40
N LEU A 37 -3.41 -15.35 -7.29
CA LEU A 37 -2.43 -14.26 -7.27
C LEU A 37 -1.17 -14.74 -8.00
N PRO A 38 -0.55 -13.91 -8.85
CA PRO A 38 0.68 -14.30 -9.52
C PRO A 38 1.71 -14.76 -8.48
N PRO A 39 2.50 -15.80 -8.77
CA PRO A 39 3.53 -16.25 -7.85
C PRO A 39 4.45 -15.08 -7.54
N ALA A 40 4.75 -14.88 -6.25
CA ALA A 40 5.66 -13.83 -5.83
C ALA A 40 7.00 -13.95 -6.61
N PRO A 41 7.61 -12.83 -7.01
CA PRO A 41 8.86 -12.87 -7.75
C PRO A 41 9.92 -13.63 -6.95
N ILE A 42 10.61 -14.56 -7.61
CA ILE A 42 11.71 -15.30 -7.01
C ILE A 42 12.89 -14.34 -6.87
N LEU A 43 13.20 -13.96 -5.63
CA LEU A 43 14.36 -13.12 -5.31
C LEU A 43 15.61 -14.01 -5.14
N SER A 44 16.76 -13.54 -5.62
CA SER A 44 18.05 -14.18 -5.34
C SER A 44 18.42 -14.07 -3.86
N GLU A 45 19.33 -14.91 -3.37
CA GLU A 45 19.79 -14.84 -1.98
C GLU A 45 20.53 -13.52 -1.68
N GLU A 46 21.23 -12.98 -2.68
CA GLU A 46 21.88 -11.67 -2.63
C GLU A 46 20.84 -10.55 -2.52
N ALA A 47 19.74 -10.62 -3.27
CA ALA A 47 18.65 -9.66 -3.18
C ALA A 47 17.95 -9.72 -1.81
N LYS A 48 17.70 -10.91 -1.27
CA LYS A 48 17.10 -11.10 0.06
C LYS A 48 17.99 -10.52 1.16
N SER A 49 19.29 -10.85 1.15
CA SER A 49 20.24 -10.31 2.14
C SER A 49 20.37 -8.79 2.05
N THR A 50 20.33 -8.23 0.84
CA THR A 50 20.28 -6.77 0.63
C THR A 50 19.03 -6.16 1.25
N ILE A 51 17.85 -6.74 1.02
CA ILE A 51 16.59 -6.27 1.62
C ILE A 51 16.66 -6.29 3.15
N ASP A 52 17.22 -7.35 3.75
CA ASP A 52 17.36 -7.45 5.20
C ASP A 52 18.35 -6.42 5.76
N LEU A 53 19.46 -6.17 5.06
CA LEU A 53 20.39 -5.10 5.43
C LEU A 53 19.73 -3.72 5.37
N LEU A 54 18.98 -3.43 4.31
CA LEU A 54 18.25 -2.17 4.17
C LEU A 54 17.20 -2.01 5.27
N LYS A 55 16.41 -3.05 5.53
CA LYS A 55 15.40 -3.07 6.60
C LYS A 55 16.02 -2.83 7.98
N THR A 56 17.11 -3.52 8.30
CA THR A 56 17.77 -3.37 9.60
C THR A 56 18.40 -1.99 9.75
N THR A 57 19.03 -1.47 8.70
CA THR A 57 19.64 -0.13 8.70
C THR A 57 18.58 0.97 8.81
N TYR A 58 17.50 0.88 8.03
CA TYR A 58 16.36 1.80 8.08
C TYR A 58 15.76 1.89 9.49
N LYS A 59 15.62 0.74 10.17
CA LYS A 59 15.18 0.69 11.57
C LYS A 59 16.22 1.26 12.54
N LYS A 60 17.49 0.90 12.40
CA LYS A 60 18.58 1.37 13.28
C LYS A 60 18.76 2.88 13.23
N ARG A 61 18.54 3.51 12.08
CA ARG A 61 18.58 4.97 11.89
C ARG A 61 17.35 5.70 12.43
N GLY A 62 16.34 4.98 12.91
CA GLY A 62 15.12 5.55 13.48
C GLY A 62 14.06 5.95 12.46
N HIS A 63 14.30 5.80 11.16
CA HIS A 63 13.35 6.20 10.11
C HIS A 63 11.98 5.51 10.24
N PHE A 64 11.97 4.24 10.68
CA PHE A 64 10.72 3.54 10.96
C PHE A 64 9.90 4.19 12.08
N ASP A 65 10.55 4.57 13.18
CA ASP A 65 9.87 5.14 14.33
C ASP A 65 9.36 6.56 14.04
N THR A 66 10.17 7.36 13.33
CA THR A 66 9.78 8.69 12.83
C THR A 66 8.56 8.58 11.92
N LEU A 67 8.60 7.73 10.89
CA LEU A 67 7.48 7.53 9.98
C LEU A 67 6.21 7.06 10.72
N ARG A 68 6.34 6.12 11.67
CA ARG A 68 5.20 5.65 12.47
C ARG A 68 4.56 6.80 13.27
N LYS A 69 5.37 7.66 13.88
CA LYS A 69 4.90 8.84 14.62
C LYS A 69 4.21 9.84 13.69
N ASP A 70 4.79 10.11 12.53
CA ASP A 70 4.26 11.07 11.57
C ASP A 70 2.93 10.61 10.98
N ILE A 71 2.80 9.31 10.67
CA ILE A 71 1.53 8.72 10.22
C ILE A 71 0.48 8.80 11.33
N TYR A 72 0.85 8.46 12.56
CA TYR A 72 -0.07 8.57 13.70
C TYR A 72 -0.55 10.01 13.88
N GLN A 73 0.36 10.97 13.85
CA GLN A 73 0.04 12.39 13.97
C GLN A 73 -0.86 12.87 12.82
N SER A 74 -0.51 12.51 11.58
CA SER A 74 -1.31 12.83 10.40
C SER A 74 -2.71 12.25 10.51
N PHE A 75 -2.84 11.00 10.95
CA PHE A 75 -4.13 10.38 11.20
C PHE A 75 -4.91 11.13 12.28
N THR A 76 -4.28 11.51 13.39
CA THR A 76 -4.95 12.24 14.47
C THR A 76 -5.38 13.66 14.09
N ASP A 77 -4.67 14.30 13.16
CA ASP A 77 -4.96 15.65 12.68
C ASP A 77 -5.99 15.66 11.54
N THR A 78 -6.17 14.54 10.84
CA THR A 78 -7.20 14.40 9.81
C THR A 78 -8.60 14.28 10.41
N GLY A 79 -9.61 14.66 9.60
CA GLY A 79 -11.03 14.45 9.94
C GLY A 79 -11.38 12.97 10.17
N THR A 80 -10.57 12.03 9.72
CA THR A 80 -10.78 10.58 9.89
C THR A 80 -10.90 10.18 11.35
N LYS A 81 -10.06 10.72 12.25
CA LYS A 81 -10.17 10.45 13.69
C LYS A 81 -11.53 10.93 14.23
N LEU A 82 -11.98 12.12 13.81
CA LEU A 82 -13.28 12.66 14.22
C LEU A 82 -14.43 11.80 13.70
N HIS A 83 -14.38 11.37 12.44
CA HIS A 83 -15.35 10.44 11.88
C HIS A 83 -15.38 9.09 12.61
N PHE A 84 -14.21 8.57 12.98
CA PHE A 84 -14.11 7.34 13.77
C PHE A 84 -14.76 7.50 15.15
N ILE A 85 -14.45 8.58 15.87
CA ILE A 85 -15.06 8.87 17.18
C ILE A 85 -16.59 9.02 17.03
N ALA A 86 -17.07 9.77 16.05
CA ALA A 86 -18.50 9.95 15.81
C ALA A 86 -19.21 8.63 15.48
N ALA A 87 -18.54 7.72 14.75
CA ALA A 87 -19.08 6.38 14.49
C ALA A 87 -19.17 5.55 15.79
N LEU A 88 -18.16 5.63 16.66
CA LEU A 88 -18.19 4.96 17.96
C LEU A 88 -19.30 5.51 18.86
N GLU A 89 -19.48 6.83 18.92
CA GLU A 89 -20.55 7.47 19.68
C GLU A 89 -21.93 7.04 19.17
N LYS A 90 -22.12 6.96 17.85
CA LYS A 90 -23.36 6.46 17.24
C LYS A 90 -23.64 5.01 17.62
N ILE A 91 -22.64 4.15 17.57
CA ILE A 91 -22.78 2.74 17.96
C ILE A 91 -23.10 2.62 19.45
N ALA A 92 -22.37 3.34 20.29
CA ALA A 92 -22.62 3.38 21.73
C ALA A 92 -24.04 3.87 22.06
N GLY A 93 -24.50 4.92 21.39
CA GLY A 93 -25.86 5.43 21.53
C GLY A 93 -26.91 4.38 21.18
N ALA A 94 -26.75 3.66 20.06
CA ALA A 94 -27.66 2.61 19.66
C ALA A 94 -27.69 1.43 20.67
N GLU A 95 -26.54 1.05 21.25
CA GLU A 95 -26.51 0.01 22.28
C GLU A 95 -27.15 0.46 23.60
N ILE A 96 -26.99 1.73 23.98
CA ILE A 96 -27.66 2.32 25.15
C ILE A 96 -29.18 2.39 24.95
N GLU A 97 -29.64 2.75 23.75
CA GLU A 97 -31.08 2.74 23.42
C GLU A 97 -31.66 1.33 23.51
N ARG A 98 -30.88 0.32 23.12
CA ARG A 98 -31.26 -1.09 23.20
C ARG A 98 -31.27 -1.62 24.64
N ASP A 99 -30.27 -1.26 25.44
CA ASP A 99 -30.16 -1.63 26.86
C ASP A 99 -29.76 -0.41 27.72
N PRO A 100 -30.74 0.34 28.24
CA PRO A 100 -30.48 1.52 29.06
C PRO A 100 -29.73 1.23 30.37
N SER A 101 -29.71 -0.03 30.82
CA SER A 101 -29.00 -0.42 32.06
C SER A 101 -27.48 -0.30 31.92
N LEU A 102 -26.95 -0.26 30.69
CA LEU A 102 -25.53 -0.06 30.37
C LEU A 102 -24.99 1.29 30.88
N LEU A 103 -25.85 2.31 31.01
CA LEU A 103 -25.47 3.61 31.58
C LEU A 103 -25.26 3.55 33.11
N ALA A 104 -25.92 2.61 33.79
CA ALA A 104 -26.09 2.67 35.24
C ALA A 104 -25.02 1.89 36.02
N ARG A 105 -24.46 0.78 35.50
CA ARG A 105 -23.55 -0.08 36.28
C ARG A 105 -22.40 -0.72 35.50
N ASP A 106 -22.61 -1.19 34.27
CA ASP A 106 -21.62 -2.06 33.61
C ASP A 106 -20.94 -1.39 32.39
N LYS A 107 -20.06 -0.42 32.67
CA LYS A 107 -19.20 0.18 31.65
C LYS A 107 -18.36 -0.86 30.89
N GLY A 108 -17.94 -1.93 31.57
CA GLY A 108 -17.19 -3.03 30.95
C GLY A 108 -18.02 -3.81 29.94
N LYS A 109 -19.26 -4.17 30.30
CA LYS A 109 -20.19 -4.86 29.38
C LYS A 109 -20.57 -3.97 28.20
N ALA A 110 -20.76 -2.67 28.45
CA ALA A 110 -21.01 -1.70 27.37
C ALA A 110 -19.83 -1.61 26.40
N ALA A 111 -18.60 -1.56 26.93
CA ALA A 111 -17.39 -1.55 26.10
C ALA A 111 -17.26 -2.81 25.25
N GLU A 112 -17.51 -4.00 25.83
CA GLU A 112 -17.47 -5.28 25.11
C GLU A 112 -18.52 -5.36 23.99
N LEU A 113 -19.73 -4.85 24.22
CA LEU A 113 -20.78 -4.79 23.20
C LEU A 113 -20.41 -3.82 22.08
N ILE A 114 -19.93 -2.63 22.41
CA ILE A 114 -19.45 -1.65 21.43
C ILE A 114 -18.32 -2.26 20.60
N GLU A 115 -17.31 -2.84 21.24
CA GLU A 115 -16.18 -3.48 20.56
C GLU A 115 -16.67 -4.57 19.61
N THR A 116 -17.55 -5.45 20.07
CA THR A 116 -18.12 -6.53 19.25
C THR A 116 -18.90 -5.99 18.05
N THR A 117 -19.70 -4.93 18.23
CA THR A 117 -20.46 -4.30 17.14
C THR A 117 -19.55 -3.59 16.15
N VAL A 118 -18.52 -2.88 16.64
CA VAL A 118 -17.51 -2.20 15.80
C VAL A 118 -16.70 -3.23 14.99
N LEU A 119 -16.30 -4.36 15.59
CA LEU A 119 -15.57 -5.46 14.93
C LEU A 119 -16.35 -6.10 13.78
N ARG A 120 -17.69 -6.10 13.86
CA ARG A 120 -18.56 -6.65 12.80
C ARG A 120 -18.88 -5.63 11.70
N GLY A 121 -18.67 -4.35 11.96
CA GLY A 121 -18.91 -3.26 11.01
C GLY A 121 -17.66 -2.86 10.25
N ASP A 122 -17.83 -1.88 9.35
CA ASP A 122 -16.74 -1.38 8.50
C ASP A 122 -15.88 -0.30 9.18
N THR A 123 -16.17 0.02 10.45
CA THR A 123 -15.55 1.15 11.15
C THR A 123 -14.03 1.02 11.24
N TYR A 124 -13.51 -0.17 11.56
CA TYR A 124 -12.06 -0.43 11.56
C TYR A 124 -11.47 -0.46 10.15
N SER A 125 -12.18 -1.05 9.18
CA SER A 125 -11.73 -1.09 7.78
C SER A 125 -11.55 0.32 7.20
N ASN A 126 -12.44 1.26 7.55
CA ASN A 126 -12.32 2.64 7.10
C ASN A 126 -11.10 3.35 7.69
N VAL A 127 -10.78 3.08 8.96
CA VAL A 127 -9.55 3.59 9.59
C VAL A 127 -8.31 2.98 8.93
N GLU A 128 -8.32 1.67 8.67
CA GLU A 128 -7.21 0.97 8.02
C GLU A 128 -6.93 1.55 6.62
N LYS A 129 -7.97 1.76 5.81
CA LYS A 129 -7.85 2.40 4.49
C LYS A 129 -7.24 3.80 4.57
N ALA A 130 -7.69 4.61 5.53
CA ALA A 130 -7.14 5.95 5.71
C ALA A 130 -5.66 5.91 6.11
N VAL A 131 -5.26 4.97 6.96
CA VAL A 131 -3.84 4.77 7.32
C VAL A 131 -3.04 4.27 6.12
N GLU A 132 -3.60 3.40 5.28
CA GLU A 132 -2.97 2.92 4.05
C GLU A 132 -2.77 4.05 3.04
N GLU A 133 -3.73 4.97 2.89
CA GLU A 133 -3.60 6.17 2.07
C GLU A 133 -2.49 7.10 2.58
N LEU A 134 -2.39 7.30 3.91
CA LEU A 134 -1.30 8.05 4.53
C LEU A 134 0.06 7.41 4.27
N LEU A 135 0.15 6.08 4.34
CA LEU A 135 1.35 5.32 4.00
C LEU A 135 1.71 5.48 2.52
N ALA A 136 0.74 5.37 1.62
CA ALA A 136 0.94 5.52 0.18
C ALA A 136 1.47 6.91 -0.17
N ALA A 137 0.99 7.96 0.50
CA ALA A 137 1.48 9.33 0.33
C ALA A 137 2.95 9.51 0.76
N ARG A 138 3.47 8.66 1.65
CA ARG A 138 4.87 8.67 2.11
C ARG A 138 5.78 7.74 1.32
N ARG A 139 5.27 7.01 0.33
CA ARG A 139 6.04 6.01 -0.44
C ARG A 139 7.32 6.59 -1.05
N ALA A 140 7.22 7.73 -1.74
CA ALA A 140 8.36 8.35 -2.40
C ALA A 140 9.47 8.77 -1.41
N GLU A 141 9.08 9.22 -0.21
CA GLU A 141 10.01 9.56 0.86
C GLU A 141 10.74 8.33 1.39
N ILE A 142 10.00 7.23 1.62
CA ILE A 142 10.58 5.94 2.05
C ILE A 142 11.55 5.41 1.01
N GLU A 143 11.18 5.46 -0.28
CA GLU A 143 12.05 5.06 -1.38
C GLU A 143 13.32 5.92 -1.43
N GLY A 144 13.21 7.23 -1.23
CA GLY A 144 14.36 8.14 -1.15
C GLY A 144 15.30 7.80 0.01
N MET A 145 14.76 7.53 1.21
CA MET A 145 15.55 7.10 2.36
C MET A 145 16.26 5.76 2.11
N LEU A 146 15.58 4.80 1.50
CA LEU A 146 16.17 3.50 1.16
C LEU A 146 17.25 3.63 0.09
N LYS A 147 17.04 4.44 -0.95
CA LYS A 147 18.06 4.75 -1.96
C LYS A 147 19.29 5.36 -1.30
N GLY A 148 19.13 6.36 -0.43
CA GLY A 148 20.24 6.95 0.34
C GLY A 148 21.05 5.90 1.11
N ILE A 149 20.37 4.95 1.78
CA ILE A 149 21.05 3.83 2.43
C ILE A 149 21.81 2.97 1.41
N MET A 150 21.23 2.68 0.24
CA MET A 150 21.90 1.90 -0.81
C MET A 150 23.15 2.61 -1.35
N GLU A 151 23.12 3.92 -1.58
CA GLU A 151 24.29 4.67 -2.09
C GLU A 151 25.42 4.65 -1.07
N GLU A 152 25.10 4.92 0.21
CA GLU A 152 26.08 4.92 1.30
C GLU A 152 26.74 3.54 1.51
N GLN A 153 26.01 2.47 1.26
CA GLN A 153 26.52 1.10 1.37
C GLN A 153 27.15 0.58 0.06
N GLY A 154 27.21 1.41 -1.00
CA GLY A 154 27.76 1.01 -2.29
C GLY A 154 26.97 -0.11 -3.00
N LEU A 155 25.67 -0.21 -2.70
CA LEU A 155 24.75 -1.23 -3.22
C LEU A 155 23.99 -0.78 -4.47
N LEU A 156 24.13 0.49 -4.87
CA LEU A 156 23.61 0.90 -6.17
C LEU A 156 24.39 0.18 -7.27
N PRO A 157 23.71 -0.34 -8.30
CA PRO A 157 24.37 -0.76 -9.52
C PRO A 157 25.25 0.41 -9.98
N LYS A 158 26.54 0.15 -10.21
CA LYS A 158 27.31 1.04 -11.06
C LYS A 158 26.61 0.92 -12.40
N ASP A 159 26.06 2.02 -12.92
CA ASP A 159 25.68 2.07 -14.31
C ASP A 159 26.91 1.56 -15.08
N GLU A 160 26.81 0.37 -15.67
CA GLU A 160 27.75 -0.02 -16.69
C GLU A 160 27.56 1.07 -17.74
N GLU A 161 28.52 2.01 -17.83
CA GLU A 161 28.62 2.91 -18.96
C GLU A 161 28.45 2.03 -20.19
N GLU A 162 27.29 2.09 -20.83
CA GLU A 162 27.11 1.57 -22.17
C GLU A 162 28.23 2.22 -22.96
N GLY A 163 29.23 1.40 -23.31
CA GLY A 163 30.33 1.82 -24.13
C GLY A 163 29.74 2.47 -25.36
N SER A 164 29.88 3.80 -25.42
CA SER A 164 29.85 4.59 -26.64
C SER A 164 31.00 4.10 -27.53
N GLY A 165 30.87 2.88 -28.03
CA GLY A 165 31.63 2.37 -29.15
C GLY A 165 30.89 2.80 -30.41
N GLU A 166 31.23 3.98 -30.94
CA GLU A 166 31.16 4.17 -32.38
C GLU A 166 32.10 5.30 -32.84
N GLY A 167 33.14 4.90 -33.58
CA GLY A 167 33.72 5.71 -34.63
C GLY A 167 34.89 6.60 -34.24
N GLY A 168 36.07 6.00 -34.07
CA GLY A 168 37.31 6.68 -34.42
C GLY A 168 37.21 7.16 -35.87
N LYS A 169 37.19 8.48 -36.07
CA LYS A 169 37.44 9.07 -37.39
C LYS A 169 38.93 9.31 -37.50
N ASP A 170 39.54 8.56 -38.41
CA ASP A 170 40.92 8.64 -38.78
C ASP A 170 41.34 10.06 -39.14
N ARG A 171 42.53 10.42 -38.68
CA ARG A 171 43.26 11.60 -39.10
C ARG A 171 43.92 11.29 -40.43
N ASP A 172 43.48 11.94 -41.50
CA ASP A 172 44.33 12.23 -42.65
C ASP A 172 44.20 13.72 -42.93
N GLY A 173 45.31 14.44 -42.71
CA GLY A 173 45.44 15.85 -43.08
C GLY A 173 45.98 15.98 -44.50
N ASP A 174 45.68 17.09 -45.17
CA ASP A 174 46.68 18.00 -45.73
C ASP A 174 46.02 19.29 -46.29
N ALA A 175 46.73 20.40 -46.12
CA ALA A 175 46.74 21.68 -46.87
C ALA A 175 45.44 22.51 -47.03
N ASP A 176 45.42 23.85 -47.07
CA ASP A 176 46.36 24.95 -46.87
C ASP A 176 45.55 26.27 -47.09
N MET A 177 46.11 27.39 -46.62
CA MET A 177 45.83 28.79 -46.95
C MET A 177 44.70 29.56 -46.26
N GLY A 178 45.12 30.64 -45.58
CA GLY A 178 44.53 31.96 -45.82
C GLY A 178 44.31 32.78 -44.56
N GLY A 179 45.30 33.58 -44.18
CA GLY A 179 45.31 34.35 -42.94
C GLY A 179 44.24 35.45 -42.82
N ALA A 180 43.95 35.80 -41.56
CA ALA A 180 43.47 37.12 -41.18
C ALA A 180 43.63 37.32 -39.66
N VAL A 181 44.64 38.14 -39.32
CA VAL A 181 44.71 39.14 -38.24
C VAL A 181 44.38 38.78 -36.78
N ALA A 182 45.38 39.11 -35.95
CA ALA A 182 45.38 39.22 -34.49
C ALA A 182 44.30 40.15 -33.92
N VAL A 183 43.86 39.91 -32.67
CA VAL A 183 43.99 40.79 -31.47
C VAL A 183 43.57 39.99 -30.21
N PRO A 184 44.34 40.01 -29.11
CA PRO A 184 43.92 39.52 -27.80
C PRO A 184 43.24 40.66 -27.00
N VAL A 185 42.11 40.38 -26.34
CA VAL A 185 41.56 41.26 -25.30
C VAL A 185 41.27 40.44 -24.06
N GLU A 186 42.19 40.54 -23.11
CA GLU A 186 41.92 40.32 -21.70
C GLU A 186 41.00 41.43 -21.15
N ARG A 187 40.36 41.11 -20.01
CA ARG A 187 40.06 41.99 -18.86
C ARG A 187 38.60 42.45 -18.66
N GLU A 188 38.26 42.48 -17.37
CA GLU A 188 37.04 42.94 -16.68
C GLU A 188 35.96 41.85 -16.51
N ARG A 189 35.67 41.34 -15.30
CA ARG A 189 35.22 42.09 -14.12
C ARG A 189 35.62 41.43 -12.80
N GLU A 190 36.38 42.18 -12.03
CA GLU A 190 36.67 41.96 -10.60
C GLU A 190 35.76 42.89 -9.77
N LYS A 191 35.52 42.52 -8.51
CA LYS A 191 35.07 43.36 -7.37
C LYS A 191 33.55 43.60 -7.19
N ASN A 192 33.00 42.91 -6.18
CA ASN A 192 32.21 43.54 -5.11
C ASN A 192 32.31 42.69 -3.83
N ARG A 193 33.33 42.97 -3.02
CA ARG A 193 33.43 42.63 -1.59
C ARG A 193 33.59 43.93 -0.82
N ASN A 194 32.99 43.95 0.38
CA ASN A 194 33.13 44.91 1.48
C ASN A 194 32.36 46.23 1.41
N GLY A 195 31.43 46.39 2.36
CA GLY A 195 30.89 47.68 2.75
C GLY A 195 29.72 47.57 3.72
N ASP A 196 29.88 46.90 4.87
CA ASP A 196 29.00 47.16 6.03
C ASP A 196 29.67 46.71 7.35
N ARG A 197 30.63 47.51 7.78
CA ARG A 197 31.00 47.67 9.18
C ARG A 197 31.04 49.17 9.43
N ASP A 198 30.61 49.57 10.61
CA ASP A 198 30.63 50.93 11.17
C ASP A 198 29.33 51.73 11.04
N ARG A 199 28.30 51.29 11.79
CA ARG A 199 27.37 52.24 12.41
C ARG A 199 26.63 51.67 13.63
N ASP A 200 27.36 51.35 14.68
CA ASP A 200 26.75 51.37 16.02
C ASP A 200 27.77 51.65 17.12
N LYS A 201 28.23 52.91 17.17
CA LYS A 201 28.86 53.50 18.36
C LYS A 201 28.40 54.96 18.48
N GLY A 202 27.34 55.15 19.27
CA GLY A 202 26.95 56.41 19.91
C GLY A 202 25.97 56.05 21.01
N SER A 203 26.45 55.65 22.19
CA SER A 203 26.44 56.53 23.39
C SER A 203 25.03 57.08 23.61
N ARG A 204 24.16 56.50 24.45
CA ARG A 204 24.33 56.16 25.88
C ARG A 204 25.10 57.22 26.65
N GLU A 205 24.49 58.39 26.80
CA GLU A 205 24.78 59.39 27.83
C GLU A 205 23.56 60.33 27.96
N GLY A 206 23.11 60.58 29.20
CA GLY A 206 22.13 61.63 29.56
C GLY A 206 20.78 61.13 30.04
#